data_AF-A0A9P5TRR2-F1
#
_entry.id   AF-A0A9P5TRR2-F1
#
_cell.length_a   1.000
_cell.length_b   1.000
_cell.length_c   1.000
_cell.angle_alpha   90.00
_cell.angle_beta   90.00
_cell.angle_gamma   90.00
#
_symmetry.space_group_name_H-M   'P 1'
#
loop_
_entity.id
_entity.type
_entity.pdbx_description
1 polymer ?
#
loop_
_entity_poly.entity_id
_entity_poly.type
_entity_poly.pdbx_seq_one_letter_code
_entity_poly.pdbx_strand_id
1 'polypeptide(L)'
;MSNESHAIPSATPVAETDMHTWGKVKTGPKSWPADFHAIDIANCLQEIESSDHKETVQVIFKQHFVLPFRSSTFYDHQDHWKRASLATKDAFMLAGQTEAGLWVHFMAANPARDAALKAAHQWIARSMILDDKGDESHEISLDESSGRE
;
A
#
# COMPACT_ATOMS: atom_id res chain seq x y z
N MET A 1 -43.93 -51.11 -4.83
CA MET A 1 -42.55 -50.99 -4.33
C MET A 1 -41.68 -50.66 -5.53
N SER A 2 -41.43 -49.38 -5.77
CA SER A 2 -40.62 -48.91 -6.90
C SER A 2 -39.33 -48.34 -6.33
N ASN A 3 -38.21 -48.98 -6.65
CA ASN A 3 -36.87 -48.52 -6.29
C ASN A 3 -36.37 -47.61 -7.42
N GLU A 4 -36.33 -46.31 -7.15
CA GLU A 4 -35.75 -45.31 -8.03
C GLU A 4 -34.23 -45.27 -7.80
N SER A 5 -33.48 -45.68 -8.81
CA SER A 5 -32.01 -45.68 -8.79
C SER A 5 -31.50 -44.33 -9.28
N HIS A 6 -30.99 -43.50 -8.37
CA HIS A 6 -30.32 -42.25 -8.73
C HIS A 6 -28.90 -42.55 -9.21
N ALA A 7 -28.65 -42.27 -10.48
CA ALA A 7 -27.33 -42.28 -11.10
C ALA A 7 -26.50 -41.10 -10.59
N ILE A 8 -25.28 -41.37 -10.11
CA ILE A 8 -24.30 -40.37 -9.72
C ILE A 8 -23.63 -39.83 -10.99
N PRO A 9 -23.65 -38.51 -11.27
CA PRO A 9 -22.94 -37.95 -12.41
C PRO A 9 -21.42 -37.95 -12.17
N SER A 10 -20.69 -38.43 -13.18
CA SER A 10 -19.22 -38.46 -13.26
C SER A 10 -18.58 -37.11 -13.00
N ALA A 11 -17.60 -37.12 -12.11
CA ALA A 11 -16.72 -36.00 -11.82
C ALA A 11 -15.95 -35.56 -13.07
N THR A 12 -16.08 -34.28 -13.39
CA THR A 12 -15.30 -33.56 -14.40
C THR A 12 -13.85 -33.43 -13.93
N PRO A 13 -12.84 -33.68 -14.80
CA PRO A 13 -11.44 -33.42 -14.47
C PRO A 13 -11.21 -31.90 -14.31
N VAL A 14 -10.76 -31.52 -13.11
CA VAL A 14 -10.36 -30.17 -12.76
C VAL A 14 -9.18 -29.78 -13.65
N ALA A 15 -9.37 -28.75 -14.47
CA ALA A 15 -8.31 -28.14 -15.24
C ALA A 15 -7.25 -27.59 -14.29
N GLU A 16 -6.08 -28.21 -14.32
CA GLU A 16 -4.86 -27.84 -13.62
C GLU A 16 -4.45 -26.44 -14.11
N THR A 17 -4.92 -25.43 -13.39
CA THR A 17 -4.53 -24.05 -13.65
C THR A 17 -3.13 -23.90 -13.09
N ASP A 18 -2.16 -23.87 -14.00
CA ASP A 18 -0.76 -23.62 -13.71
C ASP A 18 -0.61 -22.22 -13.06
N MET A 19 -0.67 -22.20 -11.73
CA MET A 19 -0.54 -21.02 -10.88
C MET A 19 0.92 -20.77 -10.47
N HIS A 20 1.91 -21.10 -11.31
CA HIS A 20 3.33 -20.88 -11.01
C HIS A 20 3.87 -19.50 -11.38
N THR A 21 3.01 -18.51 -11.59
CA THR A 21 3.39 -17.08 -11.48
C THR A 21 3.13 -16.56 -10.07
N TRP A 22 3.51 -17.32 -9.04
CA TRP A 22 3.55 -16.79 -7.68
C TRP A 22 4.78 -15.88 -7.57
N GLY A 23 4.49 -14.61 -7.32
CA GLY A 23 5.45 -13.52 -7.32
C GLY A 23 6.74 -13.84 -6.58
N LYS A 24 7.85 -13.55 -7.27
CA LYS A 24 9.21 -13.50 -6.74
C LYS A 24 9.18 -12.87 -5.34
N VAL A 25 9.36 -13.69 -4.30
CA VAL A 25 9.37 -13.25 -2.90
C VAL A 25 10.42 -12.14 -2.78
N LYS A 26 9.98 -10.90 -2.56
CA LYS A 26 10.90 -9.79 -2.34
C LYS A 26 11.58 -10.02 -1.00
N THR A 27 12.81 -10.52 -1.02
CA THR A 27 13.67 -10.65 0.17
C THR A 27 14.24 -9.30 0.63
N GLY A 28 13.47 -8.22 0.43
CA GLY A 28 13.83 -6.88 0.86
C GLY A 28 13.45 -6.63 2.32
N PRO A 29 14.00 -5.57 2.95
CA PRO A 29 13.53 -5.14 4.25
C PRO A 29 12.04 -4.80 4.16
N LYS A 30 11.22 -5.41 5.03
CA LYS A 30 9.79 -5.14 5.09
C LYS A 30 9.56 -3.65 5.33
N SER A 31 8.70 -3.06 4.53
CA SER A 31 8.27 -1.67 4.61
C SER A 31 6.96 -1.58 5.37
N TRP A 32 6.99 -0.81 6.46
CA TRP A 32 5.76 -0.46 7.17
C TRP A 32 5.00 0.63 6.41
N PRO A 33 3.67 0.50 6.23
CA PRO A 33 2.81 -0.65 6.58
C PRO A 33 2.53 -1.63 5.44
N ALA A 34 3.01 -1.36 4.22
CA ALA A 34 2.55 -2.04 3.01
C ALA A 34 2.74 -3.56 3.03
N ASP A 35 3.77 -4.05 3.71
CA ASP A 35 4.13 -5.47 3.78
C ASP A 35 3.51 -6.23 4.97
N PHE A 36 2.55 -5.61 5.68
CA PHE A 36 1.89 -6.18 6.85
C PHE A 36 0.40 -6.43 6.59
N HIS A 37 -0.17 -7.43 7.26
CA HIS A 37 -1.60 -7.73 7.14
C HIS A 37 -2.43 -6.80 8.00
N ALA A 38 -3.63 -6.46 7.54
CA ALA A 38 -4.55 -5.59 8.27
C ALA A 38 -4.89 -6.11 9.66
N ILE A 39 -4.97 -7.43 9.84
CA ILE A 39 -5.20 -8.06 11.15
C ILE A 39 -4.06 -7.76 12.14
N ASP A 40 -2.80 -7.80 11.71
CA ASP A 40 -1.65 -7.53 12.59
C ASP A 40 -1.67 -6.05 13.02
N ILE A 41 -1.99 -5.15 12.09
CA ILE A 41 -2.13 -3.71 12.37
C ILE A 41 -3.30 -3.43 13.31
N ALA A 42 -4.46 -4.06 13.07
CA ALA A 42 -5.65 -3.92 13.89
C ALA A 42 -5.40 -4.37 15.34
N ASN A 43 -4.71 -5.51 15.52
CA ASN A 43 -4.33 -6.02 16.84
C ASN A 43 -3.44 -5.03 17.58
N CYS A 44 -2.41 -4.48 16.92
CA CYS A 44 -1.55 -3.45 17.50
C CYS A 44 -2.34 -2.20 17.92
N LEU A 45 -3.27 -1.73 17.07
CA LEU A 45 -4.11 -0.58 17.38
C LEU A 45 -5.05 -0.85 18.58
N GLN A 46 -5.65 -2.04 18.62
CA GLN A 46 -6.53 -2.45 19.71
C GLN A 46 -5.79 -2.55 21.04
N GLU A 47 -4.56 -3.08 21.03
CA GLU A 47 -3.71 -3.17 22.23
C GLU A 47 -3.34 -1.77 22.74
N ILE A 48 -3.01 -0.84 21.84
CA ILE A 48 -2.76 0.56 22.21
C ILE A 48 -4.00 1.18 22.87
N GLU A 49 -5.19 0.98 22.31
CA GLU A 49 -6.44 1.50 22.85
C GLU A 49 -6.83 0.85 24.20
N SER A 50 -6.41 -0.39 24.43
CA SER A 50 -6.67 -1.13 25.67
C SER A 50 -5.61 -0.93 26.75
N SER A 51 -4.49 -0.27 26.43
CA SER A 51 -3.38 -0.07 27.36
C SER A 51 -3.70 0.98 28.43
N ASP A 52 -3.41 0.67 29.70
CA ASP A 52 -3.66 1.56 30.86
C ASP A 52 -2.65 2.73 30.95
N HIS A 53 -2.23 3.31 29.83
CA HIS A 53 -1.26 4.42 29.70
C HIS A 53 0.16 4.15 30.24
N LYS A 54 0.45 2.94 30.73
CA LYS A 54 1.79 2.56 31.22
C LYS A 54 2.80 2.37 30.10
N GLU A 55 2.33 1.89 28.95
CA GLU A 55 3.16 1.67 27.78
C GLU A 55 2.93 2.78 26.76
N THR A 56 4.03 3.25 26.16
CA THR A 56 3.93 4.21 25.06
C THR A 56 3.54 3.49 23.78
N VAL A 57 2.84 4.19 22.87
CA VAL A 57 2.53 3.71 21.51
C VAL A 57 3.77 3.11 20.82
N GLN A 58 4.94 3.73 21.02
CA GLN A 58 6.19 3.26 20.45
C GLN A 58 6.64 1.89 20.99
N VAL A 59 6.39 1.60 22.27
CA VAL A 59 6.74 0.31 22.89
C VAL A 59 5.86 -0.79 22.32
N ILE A 60 4.54 -0.57 22.31
CA ILE A 60 3.58 -1.55 21.77
C ILE A 60 3.84 -1.77 20.29
N PHE A 61 4.07 -0.70 19.51
CA PHE A 61 4.43 -0.83 18.09
C PHE A 61 5.67 -1.71 17.88
N LYS A 62 6.72 -1.55 18.70
CA LYS A 62 7.95 -2.33 18.60
C LYS A 62 7.78 -3.81 19.00
N GLN A 63 6.78 -4.12 19.83
CA GLN A 63 6.44 -5.50 20.20
C GLN A 63 5.79 -6.23 19.01
N HIS A 64 4.93 -5.54 18.25
CA HIS A 64 4.28 -6.08 17.05
C HIS A 64 5.18 -6.08 15.82
N PHE A 65 5.94 -5.00 15.64
CA PHE A 65 6.73 -4.75 14.44
C PHE A 65 8.17 -4.48 14.81
N VAL A 66 9.09 -5.34 14.34
CA VAL A 66 10.54 -5.17 14.52
C VAL A 66 11.09 -4.10 13.57
N LEU A 67 10.46 -2.91 13.57
CA LEU A 67 10.74 -1.79 12.69
C LEU A 67 10.85 -0.48 13.48
N PRO A 68 11.57 0.53 12.94
CA PRO A 68 11.59 1.86 13.53
C PRO A 68 10.20 2.50 13.56
N PHE A 69 9.77 2.96 14.73
CA PHE A 69 8.52 3.69 14.87
C PHE A 69 8.61 5.08 14.23
N ARG A 70 7.67 5.39 13.33
CA ARG A 70 7.49 6.70 12.70
C ARG A 70 6.11 7.23 13.06
N SER A 71 6.05 8.22 13.95
CA SER A 71 4.79 8.72 14.51
C SER A 71 3.83 9.24 13.43
N SER A 72 4.31 10.06 12.49
CA SER A 72 3.48 10.62 11.41
C SER A 72 2.80 9.52 10.59
N THR A 73 3.58 8.54 10.12
CA THR A 73 3.08 7.39 9.35
C THR A 73 2.11 6.55 10.18
N PHE A 74 2.45 6.28 11.45
CA PHE A 74 1.59 5.49 12.33
C PHE A 74 0.20 6.12 12.53
N TYR A 75 0.16 7.40 12.90
CA TYR A 75 -1.11 8.09 13.17
C TYR A 75 -1.94 8.30 11.90
N ASP A 76 -1.30 8.49 10.74
CA ASP A 76 -1.99 8.54 9.45
C ASP A 76 -2.71 7.21 9.16
N HIS A 77 -2.03 6.07 9.32
CA HIS A 77 -2.65 4.75 9.13
C HIS A 77 -3.69 4.41 10.21
N GLN A 78 -3.50 4.87 11.45
CA GLN A 78 -4.52 4.75 12.49
C GLN A 78 -5.80 5.53 12.12
N ASP A 79 -5.68 6.75 11.60
CA ASP A 79 -6.82 7.54 11.15
C ASP A 79 -7.54 6.85 9.98
N HIS A 80 -6.79 6.30 9.02
CA HIS A 80 -7.35 5.47 7.95
C HIS A 80 -8.12 4.26 8.46
N TRP A 81 -7.57 3.53 9.44
CA TRP A 81 -8.28 2.42 10.09
C TRP A 81 -9.56 2.91 10.75
N LYS A 82 -9.50 3.97 11.56
CA LYS A 82 -10.66 4.49 12.30
C LYS A 82 -11.80 4.89 11.37
N ARG A 83 -11.48 5.55 10.25
CA ARG A 83 -12.45 6.02 9.25
C ARG A 83 -13.03 4.93 8.35
N ALA A 84 -12.34 3.80 8.20
CA ALA A 84 -12.84 2.71 7.37
C ALA A 84 -14.18 2.18 7.89
N SER A 85 -15.04 1.80 6.94
CA SER A 85 -16.34 1.22 7.26
C SER A 85 -16.20 -0.09 8.03
N LEU A 86 -17.18 -0.43 8.87
CA LEU A 86 -17.19 -1.70 9.59
C LEU A 86 -17.13 -2.90 8.62
N ALA A 87 -17.91 -2.85 7.54
CA ALA A 87 -17.90 -3.89 6.51
C ALA A 87 -16.51 -4.09 5.88
N THR A 88 -15.77 -3.00 5.66
CA THR A 88 -14.39 -3.11 5.15
C THR A 88 -13.46 -3.71 6.20
N LYS A 89 -13.54 -3.26 7.46
CA LYS A 89 -12.73 -3.84 8.55
C LYS A 89 -12.97 -5.34 8.66
N ASP A 90 -14.23 -5.77 8.71
CA ASP A 90 -14.60 -7.18 8.83
C ASP A 90 -14.11 -8.01 7.65
N ALA A 91 -14.24 -7.52 6.41
CA ALA A 91 -13.74 -8.21 5.23
C ALA A 91 -12.23 -8.49 5.29
N PHE A 92 -11.44 -7.53 5.76
CA PHE A 92 -9.99 -7.68 5.89
C PHE A 92 -9.57 -8.49 7.13
N MET A 93 -10.34 -8.43 8.22
CA MET A 93 -10.14 -9.31 9.38
C MET A 93 -10.43 -10.78 9.02
N LEU A 94 -11.47 -11.03 8.23
CA LEU A 94 -11.82 -12.36 7.71
C LEU A 94 -10.78 -12.88 6.70
N ALA A 95 -10.19 -12.01 5.90
CA ALA A 95 -9.09 -12.37 5.01
C ALA A 95 -7.84 -12.86 5.78
N GLY A 96 -7.66 -12.43 7.02
CA GLY A 96 -6.59 -12.90 7.91
C GLY A 96 -5.18 -12.63 7.35
N GLN A 97 -4.26 -13.57 7.56
CA GLN A 97 -2.88 -13.50 7.07
C GLN A 97 -2.74 -14.07 5.66
N THR A 98 -3.58 -13.60 4.74
CA THR A 98 -3.52 -13.93 3.31
C THR A 98 -3.10 -12.71 2.50
N GLU A 99 -2.72 -12.92 1.24
CA GLU A 99 -2.39 -11.81 0.34
C GLU A 99 -3.53 -10.78 0.23
N ALA A 100 -4.79 -11.24 0.17
CA ALA A 100 -5.97 -10.37 0.18
C ALA A 100 -6.11 -9.54 1.47
N GLY A 101 -5.54 -10.01 2.57
CA GLY A 101 -5.51 -9.34 3.87
C GLY A 101 -4.40 -8.30 4.02
N LEU A 102 -3.55 -8.07 3.01
CA LEU A 102 -2.48 -7.08 3.09
C LEU A 102 -3.02 -5.64 3.24
N TRP A 103 -2.32 -4.84 4.04
CA TRP A 103 -2.69 -3.46 4.30
C TRP A 103 -2.74 -2.58 3.05
N VAL A 104 -1.91 -2.88 2.05
CA VAL A 104 -1.94 -2.16 0.77
C VAL A 104 -3.30 -2.29 0.08
N HIS A 105 -3.95 -3.46 0.16
CA HIS A 105 -5.28 -3.66 -0.39
C HIS A 105 -6.35 -2.98 0.48
N PHE A 106 -6.17 -2.97 1.80
CA PHE A 106 -7.05 -2.22 2.70
C PHE A 106 -7.05 -0.72 2.39
N MET A 107 -5.86 -0.14 2.16
CA MET A 107 -5.71 1.27 1.78
C MET A 107 -6.31 1.56 0.40
N ALA A 108 -6.18 0.63 -0.55
CA ALA A 108 -6.80 0.76 -1.87
C ALA A 108 -8.34 0.73 -1.79
N ALA A 109 -8.92 -0.07 -0.88
CA ALA A 109 -10.36 -0.12 -0.64
C ALA A 109 -10.90 1.09 0.15
N ASN A 110 -10.04 1.81 0.88
CA ASN A 110 -10.41 2.98 1.68
C ASN A 110 -9.52 4.19 1.35
N PRO A 111 -9.60 4.73 0.11
CA PRO A 111 -8.83 5.91 -0.26
C PRO A 111 -9.21 7.10 0.63
N ALA A 112 -8.24 7.96 0.97
CA ALA A 112 -8.54 9.19 1.70
C ALA A 112 -9.54 10.03 0.90
N ARG A 113 -10.46 10.70 1.60
CA ARG A 113 -11.47 11.58 0.96
C ARG A 113 -10.82 12.63 0.04
N ASP A 114 -9.64 13.10 0.42
CA ASP A 114 -8.86 14.09 -0.32
C ASP A 114 -7.77 13.45 -1.19
N ALA A 115 -7.72 12.12 -1.34
CA ALA A 115 -6.70 11.47 -2.15
C ALA A 115 -6.72 11.95 -3.60
N ALA A 116 -7.92 12.11 -4.17
CA ALA A 116 -8.11 12.64 -5.51
C ALA A 116 -7.63 14.10 -5.63
N LEU A 117 -7.97 14.94 -4.63
CA LEU A 117 -7.54 16.35 -4.60
C LEU A 117 -6.03 16.49 -4.42
N LYS A 118 -5.43 15.71 -3.52
CA LYS A 118 -3.97 15.67 -3.31
C LYS A 118 -3.24 15.16 -4.55
N ALA A 119 -3.77 14.13 -5.20
CA ALA A 119 -3.22 13.64 -6.46
C ALA A 119 -3.25 14.76 -7.52
N ALA A 120 -4.41 15.42 -7.71
CA ALA A 120 -4.53 16.52 -8.66
C ALA A 120 -3.54 17.67 -8.36
N HIS A 121 -3.41 18.10 -7.09
CA HIS A 121 -2.43 19.11 -6.70
C HIS A 121 -0.98 18.66 -6.97
N GLN A 122 -0.66 17.39 -6.74
CA GLN A 122 0.67 16.85 -7.02
C GLN A 122 0.99 16.86 -8.52
N TRP A 123 0.01 16.58 -9.38
CA TRP A 123 0.16 16.69 -10.83
C TRP A 123 0.44 18.13 -11.26
N ILE A 124 -0.31 19.10 -10.75
CA ILE A 124 -0.13 20.54 -11.03
C ILE A 124 1.26 21.02 -10.57
N ALA A 125 1.67 20.66 -9.36
CA ALA A 125 2.98 21.04 -8.83
C ALA A 125 4.14 20.46 -9.68
N ARG A 126 3.98 19.25 -10.24
CA ARG A 126 4.98 18.63 -11.11
C ARG A 126 5.05 19.27 -12.49
N SER A 127 3.92 19.68 -13.07
CA SER A 127 3.93 20.35 -14.38
C SER A 127 4.63 21.71 -14.31
N MET A 128 4.47 22.46 -13.22
CA MET A 128 5.10 23.78 -13.04
C MET A 128 6.63 23.75 -12.96
N ILE A 129 7.26 22.62 -12.61
CA ILE A 129 8.72 22.50 -12.48
C ILE A 129 9.38 22.27 -13.85
N LEU A 130 8.63 21.81 -14.86
CA LEU A 130 9.19 21.46 -16.17
C LEU A 130 9.37 22.66 -17.11
N ASP A 131 8.72 23.79 -16.84
CA ASP A 131 8.77 24.99 -17.70
C ASP A 131 9.95 25.94 -17.39
N ASP A 132 10.72 25.71 -16.32
CA ASP A 132 11.80 26.60 -15.87
C ASP A 132 13.20 26.22 -16.41
N LYS A 133 13.27 25.29 -17.38
CA LYS A 133 14.55 24.74 -17.89
C LYS A 133 14.80 24.97 -19.37
N GLY A 134 14.37 26.12 -19.90
CA GLY A 134 14.47 26.41 -21.32
C GLY A 134 14.66 27.88 -21.67
N ASP A 135 15.73 28.52 -21.18
CA ASP A 135 16.44 29.57 -21.95
C ASP A 135 17.85 29.80 -21.34
N GLU A 136 18.76 28.85 -21.56
CA GLU A 136 20.19 29.14 -21.49
C GLU A 136 20.67 29.28 -22.93
N SER A 137 20.34 30.42 -23.53
CA SER A 137 20.89 30.86 -24.81
C SER A 137 22.40 30.99 -24.68
N HIS A 138 23.10 29.92 -25.04
CA HIS A 138 24.55 29.84 -25.10
C HIS A 138 25.04 30.83 -26.16
N GLU A 139 25.53 31.98 -25.69
CA GLU A 139 26.08 33.05 -26.53
C GLU A 139 27.24 32.50 -27.34
N ILE A 140 27.00 32.36 -28.65
CA ILE A 140 27.97 31.95 -29.66
C ILE A 140 29.05 33.02 -29.74
N SER A 141 30.19 32.72 -29.11
CA SER A 141 31.45 33.44 -29.26
C SER A 141 31.86 33.43 -30.73
N LEU A 142 31.64 34.56 -31.40
CA LEU A 142 32.18 34.84 -32.72
C LEU A 142 33.61 35.35 -32.55
N ASP A 143 34.54 34.41 -32.71
CA ASP A 143 35.93 34.62 -33.08
C ASP A 143 35.98 35.52 -34.34
N GLU A 144 36.27 36.80 -34.16
CA GLU A 144 36.62 37.69 -35.27
C GLU A 144 38.14 37.85 -35.31
N SER A 145 38.76 36.87 -35.96
CA SER A 145 40.12 36.94 -36.47
C SER A 145 40.17 37.94 -37.63
N SER A 146 40.74 39.12 -37.42
CA SER A 146 41.15 40.01 -38.53
C SER A 146 42.56 40.52 -38.29
N GLY A 147 43.53 39.78 -38.84
CA GLY A 147 44.86 40.29 -39.11
C GLY A 147 44.91 41.14 -40.38
N ARG A 148 46.13 41.65 -40.64
CA ARG A 148 46.64 42.46 -41.78
C ARG A 148 46.61 43.97 -41.53
N GLU A 149 47.66 44.74 -41.80
CA GLU A 149 49.02 44.53 -42.34
C GLU A 149 49.85 45.78 -41.94
#